data_AF-A0A2I0JA31-F1
#
_entry.id   AF-A0A2I0JA31-F1
#
_cell.length_a   1.000
_cell.length_b   1.000
_cell.length_c   1.000
_cell.angle_alpha   90.00
_cell.angle_beta   90.00
_cell.angle_gamma   90.00
#
_symmetry.space_group_name_H-M   'P 1'
#
loop_
_entity.id
_entity.type
_entity.pdbx_description
1 polymer ?
#
loop_
_entity_poly.entity_id
_entity_poly.type
_entity_poly.pdbx_seq_one_letter_code
_entity_poly.pdbx_strand_id
1 'polypeptide(L)'
;MGWFGVVFKGDISRFSDYLAIGLSTGYLGSLTTFSGWNQKMLDLSIDGKWHLSFLGFMLGLFLSAYSIIFGVETAKGFRWLTRRPKTESGDNSKTRNRWRVDTYKRHLASILMMLLLLGLLWAVSGTLLKEEYDDGGSEPQLWLACIVGPLGVWIRWFLARLNGRGLGKAGSLKWVPFGTLIANVSACCVMAALATTKKAVNSKNCDTITTGIQFGLMGCLSTVSTFMAEFNAMRESNHPWRAYAYAISTMVISFVLGILIYDVPVWAKGYK
;
A
#
# COMPACT_ATOMS: atom_id res chain seq x y z
N MET A 1 2.39 8.92 5.54
CA MET A 1 3.45 9.02 4.51
C MET A 1 4.32 10.27 4.66
N GLY A 2 3.75 11.49 4.72
CA GLY A 2 4.55 12.74 4.77
C GLY A 2 5.61 12.81 5.89
N TRP A 3 5.28 12.35 7.11
CA TRP A 3 6.22 12.31 8.22
C TRP A 3 7.35 11.29 8.00
N PHE A 4 7.05 10.00 8.12
CA PHE A 4 8.06 8.94 8.12
C PHE A 4 8.58 8.53 6.74
N GLY A 5 7.78 8.75 5.69
CA GLY A 5 8.12 8.39 4.32
C GLY A 5 8.78 9.49 3.51
N VAL A 6 8.65 10.76 3.92
CA VAL A 6 9.22 11.92 3.23
C VAL A 6 10.18 12.71 4.13
N VAL A 7 9.68 13.36 5.18
CA VAL A 7 10.48 14.32 5.97
C VAL A 7 11.53 13.66 6.88
N PHE A 8 11.15 12.64 7.64
CA PHE A 8 12.02 11.97 8.61
C PHE A 8 12.67 10.70 8.08
N LYS A 9 12.39 10.30 6.83
CA LYS A 9 12.92 9.05 6.24
C LYS A 9 14.44 8.97 6.32
N GLY A 10 15.14 10.06 6.01
CA GLY A 10 16.60 10.13 6.08
C GLY A 10 17.16 10.16 7.50
N ASP A 11 16.39 10.62 8.49
CA ASP A 11 16.80 10.58 9.90
C ASP A 11 16.62 9.15 10.46
N ILE A 12 15.58 8.43 10.03
CA ILE A 12 15.35 7.01 10.38
C ILE A 12 16.38 6.10 9.70
N SER A 13 16.72 6.35 8.43
CA SER A 13 17.71 5.53 7.70
C SER A 13 19.10 5.60 8.32
N ARG A 14 19.45 6.72 8.96
CA ARG A 14 20.69 6.85 9.75
C ARG A 14 20.75 5.89 10.95
N PHE A 15 19.60 5.47 11.48
CA PHE A 15 19.53 4.48 12.55
C PHE A 15 19.51 3.06 11.98
N SER A 16 18.61 2.81 11.01
CA SER A 16 18.49 1.53 10.31
C SER A 16 17.77 1.70 8.97
N ASP A 17 18.44 1.31 7.88
CA ASP A 17 17.84 1.30 6.54
C ASP A 17 16.65 0.34 6.45
N TYR A 18 16.73 -0.82 7.12
CA TYR A 18 15.63 -1.78 7.18
C TYR A 18 14.40 -1.21 7.87
N LEU A 19 14.59 -0.44 8.95
CA LEU A 19 13.48 0.22 9.64
C LEU A 19 12.85 1.30 8.77
N ALA A 20 13.66 2.11 8.09
CA ALA A 20 13.17 3.14 7.18
C ALA A 20 12.35 2.54 6.04
N ILE A 21 12.82 1.45 5.42
CA ILE A 21 12.10 0.74 4.35
C ILE A 21 10.84 0.06 4.89
N GLY A 22 10.94 -0.64 6.02
CA GLY A 22 9.83 -1.34 6.66
C GLY A 22 8.70 -0.40 7.07
N LEU A 23 9.02 0.78 7.60
CA LEU A 23 8.02 1.76 8.01
C LEU A 23 7.44 2.53 6.81
N SER A 24 8.28 3.02 5.90
CA SER A 24 7.84 3.87 4.79
C SER A 24 7.18 3.10 3.65
N THR A 25 7.77 1.98 3.24
CA THR A 25 7.24 1.15 2.16
C THR A 25 6.36 0.05 2.73
N GLY A 26 6.78 -0.66 3.77
CA GLY A 26 6.00 -1.77 4.35
C GLY A 26 4.70 -1.29 5.00
N TYR A 27 4.79 -0.83 6.25
CA TYR A 27 3.67 -0.46 7.11
C TYR A 27 2.77 0.64 6.50
N LEU A 28 3.35 1.80 6.17
CA LEU A 28 2.58 2.90 5.59
C LEU A 28 1.93 2.52 4.25
N GLY A 29 2.55 1.59 3.51
CA GLY A 29 1.97 1.04 2.28
C GLY A 29 0.70 0.24 2.55
N SER A 30 0.71 -0.62 3.57
CA SER A 30 -0.39 -1.51 3.95
C SER A 30 -1.58 -0.82 4.64
N LEU A 31 -1.38 0.38 5.21
CA LEU A 31 -2.49 1.15 5.81
C LEU A 31 -3.49 1.70 4.80
N THR A 32 -3.09 1.78 3.52
CA THR A 32 -3.92 2.38 2.47
C THR A 32 -4.02 1.42 1.30
N THR A 33 -5.23 1.13 0.83
CA THR A 33 -5.46 0.18 -0.27
C THR A 33 -6.03 0.89 -1.50
N PHE A 34 -5.34 0.76 -2.63
CA PHE A 34 -5.82 1.28 -3.91
C PHE A 34 -6.83 0.32 -4.54
N SER A 35 -6.61 -0.99 -4.41
CA SER A 35 -7.54 -2.01 -4.94
C SER A 35 -8.90 -1.93 -4.28
N GLY A 36 -8.95 -1.76 -2.96
CA GLY A 36 -10.21 -1.60 -2.23
C GLY A 36 -10.95 -0.32 -2.62
N TRP A 37 -10.23 0.77 -2.85
CA TRP A 37 -10.81 2.00 -3.38
C TRP A 37 -11.41 1.78 -4.78
N ASN A 38 -10.65 1.18 -5.71
CA ASN A 38 -11.13 0.87 -7.07
C ASN A 38 -12.35 -0.05 -7.04
N GLN A 39 -12.35 -1.09 -6.20
CA GLN A 39 -13.47 -2.01 -6.05
C GLN A 39 -14.74 -1.30 -5.58
N LYS A 40 -14.65 -0.34 -4.66
CA LYS A 40 -15.80 0.48 -4.26
C LYS A 40 -16.34 1.34 -5.40
N MET A 41 -15.48 1.81 -6.29
CA MET A 41 -15.92 2.56 -7.48
C MET A 41 -16.64 1.64 -8.49
N LEU A 42 -16.23 0.37 -8.60
CA LEU A 42 -16.91 -0.64 -9.41
C LEU A 42 -18.27 -1.05 -8.80
N ASP A 43 -18.35 -1.23 -7.48
CA ASP A 43 -19.62 -1.54 -6.80
C ASP A 43 -20.66 -0.41 -7.06
N LEU A 44 -20.24 0.86 -7.02
CA LEU A 44 -21.09 2.00 -7.38
C LEU A 44 -21.51 2.00 -8.86
N SER A 45 -20.64 1.53 -9.76
CA SER A 45 -20.95 1.38 -11.18
C SER A 45 -22.05 0.35 -11.40
N ILE A 46 -21.96 -0.82 -10.75
CA ILE A 46 -22.97 -1.88 -10.82
C ILE A 46 -24.34 -1.40 -10.31
N ASP A 47 -24.35 -0.60 -9.25
CA ASP A 47 -25.56 0.05 -8.72
C ASP A 47 -26.18 1.10 -9.67
N GLY A 48 -25.58 1.36 -10.84
CA GLY A 48 -25.99 2.41 -11.77
C GLY A 48 -25.58 3.82 -11.35
N LYS A 49 -24.82 3.97 -10.26
CA LYS A 49 -24.39 5.25 -9.68
C LYS A 49 -23.04 5.71 -10.28
N TRP A 50 -22.95 5.72 -11.60
CA TRP A 50 -21.75 6.10 -12.36
C TRP A 50 -21.17 7.46 -12.00
N HIS A 51 -22.05 8.44 -11.75
CA HIS A 51 -21.64 9.78 -11.32
C HIS A 51 -20.93 9.76 -9.97
N LEU A 52 -21.38 8.93 -9.01
CA LEU A 52 -20.71 8.77 -7.72
C LEU A 52 -19.39 8.04 -7.84
N SER A 53 -19.30 7.07 -8.76
CA SER A 53 -18.04 6.40 -9.07
C SER A 53 -16.98 7.38 -9.59
N PHE A 54 -17.36 8.23 -10.57
CA PHE A 54 -16.47 9.26 -11.10
C PHE A 54 -16.09 10.32 -10.04
N LEU A 55 -17.08 10.82 -9.28
CA LEU A 55 -16.84 11.76 -8.19
C LEU A 55 -15.95 11.14 -7.10
N GLY A 56 -16.11 9.84 -6.82
CA GLY A 56 -15.30 9.11 -5.84
C GLY A 56 -13.83 9.00 -6.26
N PHE A 57 -13.54 8.83 -7.55
CA PHE A 57 -12.17 8.91 -8.05
C PHE A 57 -11.57 10.32 -7.90
N MET A 58 -12.34 11.36 -8.29
CA MET A 58 -11.88 12.75 -8.19
C MET A 58 -11.62 13.14 -6.72
N LEU A 59 -12.60 12.91 -5.84
CA LEU A 59 -12.49 13.21 -4.41
C LEU A 59 -11.36 12.40 -3.77
N GLY A 60 -11.25 11.11 -4.07
CA GLY A 60 -10.19 10.27 -3.53
C GLY A 60 -8.79 10.72 -3.96
N LEU A 61 -8.62 11.14 -5.22
CA LEU A 61 -7.36 11.72 -5.70
C LEU A 61 -7.03 13.02 -4.97
N PHE A 62 -7.97 13.97 -4.88
CA PHE A 62 -7.73 15.26 -4.23
C PHE A 62 -7.46 15.12 -2.73
N LEU A 63 -8.26 14.32 -2.01
CA LEU A 63 -8.06 14.09 -0.58
C LEU A 63 -6.71 13.42 -0.31
N SER A 64 -6.35 12.39 -1.07
CA SER A 64 -5.09 11.68 -0.86
C SER A 64 -3.87 12.51 -1.24
N ALA A 65 -3.96 13.31 -2.32
CA ALA A 65 -2.93 14.27 -2.71
C ALA A 65 -2.76 15.39 -1.68
N TYR A 66 -3.85 15.94 -1.15
CA TYR A 66 -3.78 16.96 -0.11
C TYR A 66 -3.26 16.38 1.22
N SER A 67 -3.65 15.15 1.56
CA SER A 67 -3.20 14.48 2.78
C SER A 67 -1.67 14.31 2.85
N ILE A 68 -1.02 14.02 1.72
CA ILE A 68 0.44 13.93 1.72
C ILE A 68 1.11 15.30 1.87
N ILE A 69 0.58 16.34 1.22
CA ILE A 69 1.08 17.72 1.35
C ILE A 69 0.95 18.17 2.80
N PHE A 70 -0.25 18.06 3.38
CA PHE A 70 -0.50 18.37 4.79
C PHE A 70 0.43 17.59 5.73
N GLY A 71 0.64 16.30 5.46
CA GLY A 71 1.58 15.48 6.21
C GLY A 71 3.04 15.94 6.10
N VAL A 72 3.46 16.51 4.97
CA VAL A 72 4.81 17.05 4.79
C VAL A 72 4.96 18.40 5.49
N GLU A 73 3.97 19.28 5.37
CA GLU A 73 3.98 20.61 5.99
C GLU A 73 4.00 20.52 7.52
N THR A 74 3.12 19.71 8.10
CA THR A 74 3.08 19.47 9.56
C THR A 74 4.39 18.87 10.08
N ALA A 75 5.00 17.94 9.34
CA ALA A 75 6.29 17.37 9.70
C ALA A 75 7.44 18.39 9.63
N LYS A 76 7.45 19.27 8.61
CA LYS A 76 8.42 20.37 8.51
C LYS A 76 8.25 21.37 9.66
N GLY A 77 7.01 21.74 9.99
CA GLY A 77 6.69 22.59 11.12
C GLY A 77 7.16 22.01 12.45
N PHE A 78 6.91 20.71 12.68
CA PHE A 78 7.42 20.01 13.86
C PHE A 78 8.95 19.97 13.93
N ARG A 79 9.61 19.73 12.79
CA ARG A 79 11.09 19.76 12.71
C ARG A 79 11.65 21.14 13.01
N TRP A 80 10.97 22.19 12.58
CA TRP A 80 11.35 23.57 12.90
C TRP A 80 11.18 23.85 14.40
N LEU A 81 10.05 23.45 14.99
CA LEU A 81 9.77 23.63 16.43
C LEU A 81 10.78 22.89 17.32
N THR A 82 11.22 21.70 16.89
CA THR A 82 12.17 20.87 17.64
C THR A 82 13.63 21.25 17.41
N ARG A 83 13.94 22.16 16.46
CA ARG A 83 15.28 22.72 16.32
C ARG A 83 15.56 23.69 17.47
N ARG A 84 16.18 23.19 18.54
CA ARG A 84 16.89 24.06 19.49
C ARG A 84 18.01 24.82 18.76
N PRO A 85 18.25 26.11 19.08
CA PRO A 85 19.42 26.82 18.57
C PRO A 85 20.68 26.04 18.99
N LYS A 86 21.55 25.74 18.02
CA LYS A 86 22.81 25.02 18.28
C LYS A 86 23.70 25.89 19.15
N THR A 87 23.92 25.49 20.39
CA THR A 87 25.12 25.91 21.13
C THR A 87 26.30 25.16 20.51
N GLU A 88 27.28 25.91 20.01
CA GLU A 88 28.57 25.36 19.59
C GLU A 88 29.24 24.69 20.80
N SER A 89 29.30 23.36 20.80
CA SER A 89 30.17 22.60 21.68
C SER A 89 30.45 21.26 21.03
N GLY A 90 31.73 20.95 20.88
CA GLY A 90 32.27 19.90 20.04
C GLY A 90 31.89 18.48 20.43
N ASP A 91 32.23 17.58 19.49
CA ASP A 91 32.25 16.11 19.60
C ASP A 91 30.90 15.36 19.65
N ASN A 92 29.99 15.67 18.71
CA ASN A 92 28.72 14.94 18.53
C ASN A 92 28.77 13.84 17.44
N SER A 93 29.95 13.51 16.88
CA SER A 93 30.10 12.47 15.86
C SER A 93 30.19 11.07 16.46
N LYS A 94 30.90 10.91 17.60
CA LYS A 94 31.09 9.61 18.28
C LYS A 94 29.82 9.07 18.94
N THR A 95 28.99 9.94 19.51
CA THR A 95 27.71 9.54 20.14
C THR A 95 26.66 9.16 19.10
N ARG A 96 26.70 9.79 17.91
CA ARG A 96 25.73 9.59 16.83
C ARG A 96 25.94 8.28 16.07
N ASN A 97 27.17 7.78 15.97
CA ASN A 97 27.49 6.45 15.42
C ASN A 97 27.11 5.30 16.36
N ARG A 98 26.94 5.55 17.67
CA ARG A 98 26.67 4.49 18.66
C ARG A 98 25.30 3.83 18.50
N TRP A 99 24.33 4.56 17.93
CA TRP A 99 22.94 4.12 17.75
C TRP A 99 22.70 3.40 16.43
N ARG A 100 23.61 3.51 15.46
CA ARG A 100 23.45 2.82 14.19
C ARG A 100 23.52 1.31 14.44
N VAL A 101 22.53 0.58 13.95
CA VAL A 101 22.48 -0.87 14.12
C VAL A 101 23.43 -1.51 13.11
N ASP A 102 24.74 -1.24 13.18
CA ASP A 102 25.72 -1.67 12.15
C ASP A 102 26.38 -3.02 12.47
N THR A 103 26.17 -3.58 13.67
CA THR A 103 26.78 -4.86 14.02
C THR A 103 25.95 -6.02 13.46
N TYR A 104 26.59 -6.93 12.71
CA TYR A 104 25.97 -8.17 12.19
C TYR A 104 25.10 -8.90 13.23
N LYS A 105 25.59 -9.00 14.48
CA LYS A 105 24.85 -9.62 15.60
C LYS A 105 23.52 -8.92 15.90
N ARG A 106 23.47 -7.59 15.84
CA ARG A 106 22.25 -6.81 16.09
C ARG A 106 21.28 -6.89 14.92
N HIS A 107 21.77 -6.91 13.68
CA HIS A 107 20.94 -7.18 12.50
C HIS A 107 20.31 -8.57 12.57
N LEU A 108 21.10 -9.60 12.85
CA LEU A 108 20.60 -10.97 13.02
C LEU A 108 19.55 -11.05 14.13
N ALA A 109 19.82 -10.44 15.29
CA ALA A 109 18.84 -10.38 16.38
C ALA A 109 17.54 -9.68 15.96
N SER A 110 17.62 -8.57 15.22
CA SER A 110 16.43 -7.86 14.71
C SER A 110 15.63 -8.69 13.70
N ILE A 111 16.30 -9.41 12.80
CA ILE A 111 15.65 -10.29 11.83
C ILE A 111 14.97 -11.45 12.56
N LEU A 112 15.67 -12.10 13.51
CA LEU A 112 15.11 -13.17 14.32
C LEU A 112 13.89 -12.69 15.13
N MET A 113 13.97 -11.52 15.75
CA MET A 113 12.84 -10.92 16.46
C MET A 113 11.65 -10.68 15.53
N MET A 114 11.86 -10.15 14.32
CA MET A 114 10.78 -9.91 13.36
C MET A 114 10.18 -11.22 12.83
N LEU A 115 10.99 -12.26 12.62
CA LEU A 115 10.52 -13.59 12.24
C LEU A 115 9.72 -14.25 13.36
N LEU A 116 10.15 -14.09 14.62
CA LEU A 116 9.40 -14.57 15.78
C LEU A 116 8.04 -13.85 15.91
N LEU A 117 8.01 -12.53 15.75
CA LEU A 117 6.76 -11.76 15.75
C LEU A 117 5.83 -12.18 14.61
N LEU A 118 6.38 -12.41 13.42
CA LEU A 118 5.59 -12.90 12.28
C LEU A 118 5.06 -14.32 12.51
N GLY A 119 5.88 -15.21 13.07
CA GLY A 119 5.48 -16.57 13.43
C GLY A 119 4.38 -16.59 14.50
N LEU A 120 4.51 -15.74 15.52
CA LEU A 120 3.47 -15.55 16.54
C LEU A 120 2.18 -15.02 15.92
N LEU A 121 2.27 -14.01 15.04
CA LEU A 121 1.11 -13.45 14.35
C LEU A 121 0.40 -14.52 13.51
N TRP A 122 1.14 -15.34 12.76
CA TRP A 122 0.56 -16.44 11.98
C TRP A 122 -0.04 -17.53 12.85
N ALA A 123 0.61 -17.90 13.96
CA ALA A 123 0.07 -18.88 14.89
C ALA A 123 -1.26 -18.40 15.48
N VAL A 124 -1.29 -17.19 16.04
CA VAL A 124 -2.50 -16.58 16.63
C VAL A 124 -3.60 -16.39 15.59
N SER A 125 -3.25 -15.89 14.40
CA SER A 125 -4.24 -15.72 13.32
C SER A 125 -4.77 -17.07 12.83
N GLY A 126 -3.94 -18.11 12.81
CA GLY A 126 -4.35 -19.46 12.42
C GLY A 126 -5.27 -20.13 13.44
N THR A 127 -4.98 -19.98 14.73
CA THR A 127 -5.85 -20.50 15.80
C THR A 127 -7.18 -19.78 15.83
N LEU A 128 -7.18 -18.45 15.79
CA LEU A 128 -8.41 -17.65 15.80
C LEU A 128 -9.22 -17.80 14.52
N LEU A 129 -8.57 -17.98 13.37
CA LEU A 129 -9.27 -18.33 12.13
C LEU A 129 -10.03 -19.64 12.27
N LYS A 130 -9.42 -20.66 12.87
CA LYS A 130 -10.04 -21.96 13.05
C LYS A 130 -11.20 -21.88 14.04
N GLU A 131 -10.97 -21.30 15.21
CA GLU A 131 -11.99 -21.14 16.26
C GLU A 131 -13.20 -20.35 15.75
N GLU A 132 -12.98 -19.16 15.17
CA GLU A 132 -14.07 -18.32 14.66
C GLU A 132 -14.81 -18.98 13.48
N TYR A 133 -14.12 -19.78 12.67
CA TYR A 133 -14.75 -20.48 11.55
C TYR A 133 -15.63 -21.64 12.03
N ASP A 134 -15.13 -22.44 12.98
CA ASP A 134 -15.83 -23.60 13.55
C ASP A 134 -17.03 -23.16 14.40
N ASP A 135 -16.88 -22.10 15.20
CA ASP A 135 -17.94 -21.54 16.05
C ASP A 135 -18.98 -20.71 15.27
N GLY A 136 -18.79 -20.56 13.96
CA GLY A 136 -19.65 -19.75 13.11
C GLY A 136 -19.62 -18.26 13.47
N GLY A 137 -18.52 -17.81 14.05
CA GLY A 137 -18.28 -16.45 14.50
C GLY A 137 -18.35 -15.40 13.38
N SER A 138 -18.18 -14.16 13.81
CA SER A 138 -18.55 -12.97 13.06
C SER A 138 -17.65 -12.69 11.85
N GLU A 139 -16.33 -12.89 11.95
CA GLU A 139 -15.39 -12.42 10.90
C GLU A 139 -14.10 -13.26 10.70
N PRO A 140 -14.18 -14.57 10.42
CA PRO A 140 -12.99 -15.41 10.17
C PRO A 140 -12.10 -14.88 9.04
N GLN A 141 -12.66 -14.17 8.06
CA GLN A 141 -11.93 -13.55 6.95
C GLN A 141 -10.83 -12.56 7.41
N LEU A 142 -10.98 -11.91 8.57
CA LEU A 142 -9.98 -10.95 9.07
C LEU A 142 -8.72 -11.66 9.56
N TRP A 143 -8.87 -12.78 10.24
CA TRP A 143 -7.74 -13.62 10.65
C TRP A 143 -7.02 -14.21 9.45
N LEU A 144 -7.78 -14.65 8.44
CA LEU A 144 -7.19 -15.06 7.17
C LEU A 144 -6.42 -13.91 6.50
N ALA A 145 -6.97 -12.69 6.52
CA ALA A 145 -6.30 -11.49 5.99
C ALA A 145 -4.96 -11.21 6.70
N CYS A 146 -4.88 -11.40 8.02
CA CYS A 146 -3.63 -11.28 8.78
C CYS A 146 -2.57 -12.31 8.35
N ILE A 147 -2.97 -13.53 7.98
CA ILE A 147 -2.06 -14.57 7.50
C ILE A 147 -1.49 -14.20 6.12
N VAL A 148 -2.35 -13.78 5.18
CA VAL A 148 -1.97 -13.57 3.78
C VAL A 148 -1.46 -12.15 3.48
N GLY A 149 -1.71 -11.18 4.36
CA GLY A 149 -1.27 -9.78 4.22
C GLY A 149 0.24 -9.60 4.04
N PRO A 150 1.10 -10.24 4.84
CA PRO A 150 2.55 -10.19 4.67
C PRO A 150 3.03 -10.56 3.26
N LEU A 151 2.37 -11.53 2.60
CA LEU A 151 2.69 -11.93 1.23
C LEU A 151 2.47 -10.77 0.24
N GLY A 152 1.37 -10.03 0.40
CA GLY A 152 1.09 -8.84 -0.40
C GLY A 152 2.19 -7.78 -0.27
N VAL A 153 2.67 -7.55 0.95
CA VAL A 153 3.77 -6.60 1.21
C VAL A 153 5.07 -7.05 0.55
N TRP A 154 5.42 -8.33 0.61
CA TRP A 154 6.64 -8.85 -0.01
C TRP A 154 6.60 -8.75 -1.52
N ILE A 155 5.47 -9.09 -2.14
CA ILE A 155 5.27 -8.94 -3.59
C ILE A 155 5.39 -7.47 -3.97
N ARG A 156 4.71 -6.56 -3.25
CA ARG A 156 4.79 -5.12 -3.52
C ARG A 156 6.21 -4.59 -3.37
N TRP A 157 6.94 -5.00 -2.33
CA TRP A 157 8.33 -4.62 -2.13
C TRP A 157 9.24 -5.14 -3.26
N PHE A 158 9.01 -6.37 -3.73
CA PHE A 158 9.73 -6.92 -4.86
C PHE A 158 9.45 -6.12 -6.14
N LEU A 159 8.18 -5.82 -6.42
CA LEU A 159 7.76 -5.01 -7.57
C LEU A 159 8.33 -3.59 -7.52
N ALA A 160 8.40 -2.97 -6.33
CA ALA A 160 8.95 -1.62 -6.16
C ALA A 160 10.40 -1.49 -6.66
N ARG A 161 11.15 -2.59 -6.79
CA ARG A 161 12.50 -2.59 -7.41
C ARG A 161 12.49 -2.21 -8.89
N LEU A 162 11.33 -2.27 -9.55
CA LEU A 162 11.13 -1.85 -10.94
C LEU A 162 10.91 -0.34 -11.08
N ASN A 163 10.59 0.37 -9.99
CA ASN A 163 10.42 1.82 -9.99
C ASN A 163 11.72 2.50 -10.41
N GLY A 164 11.65 3.40 -11.40
CA GLY A 164 12.82 4.13 -11.91
C GLY A 164 13.69 3.38 -12.93
N ARG A 165 13.41 2.11 -13.25
CA ARG A 165 14.16 1.36 -14.27
C ARG A 165 13.81 1.76 -15.70
N GLY A 166 12.56 2.15 -15.93
CA GLY A 166 12.03 2.38 -17.28
C GLY A 166 11.77 1.08 -18.06
N LEU A 167 11.28 1.23 -19.28
CA LEU A 167 10.95 0.16 -20.22
C LEU A 167 12.06 -0.06 -21.25
N GLY A 168 12.34 -1.34 -21.55
CA GLY A 168 13.29 -1.77 -22.56
C GLY A 168 14.76 -1.48 -22.22
N LYS A 169 15.68 -1.89 -23.10
CA LYS A 169 17.14 -1.69 -22.91
C LYS A 169 17.54 -0.21 -22.88
N ALA A 170 16.78 0.66 -23.56
CA ALA A 170 17.01 2.10 -23.58
C ALA A 170 16.50 2.80 -22.29
N GLY A 171 15.70 2.12 -21.46
CA GLY A 171 15.10 2.72 -20.27
C GLY A 171 14.20 3.91 -20.61
N SER A 172 13.28 3.74 -21.57
CA SER A 172 12.24 4.73 -21.84
C SER A 172 11.29 4.84 -20.64
N LEU A 173 10.64 5.99 -20.44
CA LEU A 173 9.67 6.19 -19.34
C LEU A 173 10.22 5.91 -17.92
N LYS A 174 11.52 6.15 -17.65
CA LYS A 174 12.12 6.04 -16.29
C LYS A 174 11.39 6.85 -15.22
N TRP A 175 10.66 7.88 -15.62
CA TRP A 175 9.86 8.70 -14.71
C TRP A 175 8.62 7.97 -14.17
N VAL A 176 8.19 6.88 -14.81
CA VAL A 176 7.02 6.09 -14.38
C VAL A 176 7.45 5.07 -13.31
N PRO A 177 6.80 5.06 -12.14
CA PRO A 177 6.99 4.03 -11.12
C PRO A 177 6.26 2.72 -11.50
N PHE A 178 6.87 1.94 -12.40
CA PHE A 178 6.25 0.71 -12.91
C PHE A 178 5.93 -0.34 -11.85
N GLY A 179 6.76 -0.47 -10.82
CA GLY A 179 6.51 -1.38 -9.71
C GLY A 179 5.22 -1.06 -8.98
N THR A 180 5.01 0.20 -8.62
CA THR A 180 3.78 0.66 -7.93
C THR A 180 2.57 0.55 -8.85
N LEU A 181 2.71 0.91 -10.13
CA LEU A 181 1.66 0.76 -11.13
C LEU A 181 1.22 -0.70 -11.27
N ILE A 182 2.18 -1.62 -11.48
CA ILE A 182 1.89 -3.06 -11.63
C ILE A 182 1.24 -3.59 -10.36
N ALA A 183 1.75 -3.23 -9.18
CA ALA A 183 1.19 -3.67 -7.90
C ALA A 183 -0.28 -3.22 -7.74
N ASN A 184 -0.59 -1.96 -8.03
CA ASN A 184 -1.95 -1.43 -7.94
C ASN A 184 -2.89 -2.06 -8.97
N VAL A 185 -2.51 -2.09 -10.24
CA VAL A 185 -3.35 -2.61 -11.33
C VAL A 185 -3.60 -4.11 -11.16
N SER A 186 -2.56 -4.91 -10.91
CA SER A 186 -2.71 -6.36 -10.70
C SER A 186 -3.57 -6.68 -9.47
N ALA A 187 -3.41 -5.92 -8.38
CA ALA A 187 -4.25 -6.07 -7.20
C ALA A 187 -5.72 -5.72 -7.48
N CYS A 188 -5.99 -4.70 -8.30
CA CYS A 188 -7.36 -4.36 -8.73
C CYS A 188 -7.98 -5.50 -9.55
N CYS A 189 -7.23 -6.06 -10.52
CA CYS A 189 -7.72 -7.14 -11.37
C CYS A 189 -8.07 -8.39 -10.56
N VAL A 190 -7.19 -8.81 -9.65
CA VAL A 190 -7.43 -9.99 -8.81
C VAL A 190 -8.52 -9.71 -7.78
N MET A 191 -8.60 -8.50 -7.21
CA MET A 191 -9.70 -8.11 -6.32
C MET A 191 -11.05 -8.18 -7.03
N ALA A 192 -11.14 -7.67 -8.26
CA ALA A 192 -12.33 -7.76 -9.11
C ALA A 192 -12.70 -9.21 -9.42
N ALA A 193 -11.74 -10.06 -9.79
CA ALA A 193 -11.98 -11.48 -10.08
C ALA A 193 -12.52 -12.23 -8.84
N LEU A 194 -11.96 -11.94 -7.66
CA LEU A 194 -12.44 -12.51 -6.39
C LEU A 194 -13.85 -12.00 -6.06
N ALA A 195 -14.16 -10.73 -6.33
CA ALA A 195 -15.51 -10.18 -6.15
C ALA A 195 -16.54 -10.84 -7.09
N THR A 196 -16.17 -11.09 -8.34
CA THR A 196 -16.99 -11.85 -9.29
C THR A 196 -17.22 -13.27 -8.79
N THR A 197 -16.16 -13.94 -8.32
CA THR A 197 -16.23 -15.32 -7.80
C THR A 197 -17.15 -15.39 -6.58
N LYS A 198 -17.03 -14.43 -5.67
CA LYS A 198 -17.88 -14.30 -4.48
C LYS A 198 -19.36 -14.25 -4.87
N LYS A 199 -19.72 -13.37 -5.82
CA LYS A 199 -21.10 -13.28 -6.32
C LYS A 199 -21.58 -14.52 -7.08
N ALA A 200 -20.69 -15.17 -7.83
CA ALA A 200 -21.03 -16.33 -8.66
C ALA A 200 -21.24 -17.62 -7.85
N VAL A 201 -20.42 -17.84 -6.81
CA VAL A 201 -20.47 -19.05 -5.97
C VAL A 201 -21.47 -18.90 -4.83
N ASN A 202 -21.56 -17.69 -4.24
CA ASN A 202 -22.48 -17.35 -3.16
C ASN A 202 -22.50 -18.40 -2.02
N SER A 203 -21.33 -18.72 -1.47
CA SER A 203 -21.19 -19.66 -0.35
C SER A 203 -20.32 -19.08 0.76
N LYS A 204 -20.66 -19.38 2.02
CA LYS A 204 -19.93 -18.88 3.20
C LYS A 204 -18.43 -19.14 3.12
N ASN A 205 -18.03 -20.33 2.67
CA ASN A 205 -16.62 -20.72 2.58
C ASN A 205 -15.87 -19.90 1.52
N CYS A 206 -16.50 -19.72 0.35
CA CYS A 206 -15.94 -18.91 -0.73
C CYS A 206 -15.83 -17.45 -0.28
N ASP A 207 -16.85 -16.92 0.38
CA ASP A 207 -16.89 -15.55 0.90
C ASP A 207 -15.77 -15.31 1.91
N THR A 208 -15.57 -16.21 2.88
CA THR A 208 -14.49 -16.11 3.86
C THR A 208 -13.11 -16.07 3.19
N ILE A 209 -12.86 -16.99 2.24
CA ILE A 209 -11.57 -17.09 1.55
C ILE A 209 -11.32 -15.87 0.67
N THR A 210 -12.28 -15.55 -0.20
CA THR A 210 -12.18 -14.42 -1.14
C THR A 210 -12.02 -13.10 -0.39
N THR A 211 -12.82 -12.87 0.65
CA THR A 211 -12.77 -11.65 1.45
C THR A 211 -11.45 -11.54 2.22
N GLY A 212 -10.93 -12.64 2.77
CA GLY A 212 -9.63 -12.64 3.45
C GLY A 212 -8.46 -12.35 2.49
N ILE A 213 -8.48 -12.90 1.27
CA ILE A 213 -7.48 -12.59 0.24
C ILE A 213 -7.60 -11.13 -0.25
N GLN A 214 -8.83 -10.63 -0.41
CA GLN A 214 -9.09 -9.25 -0.81
C GLN A 214 -8.58 -8.25 0.24
N PHE A 215 -8.93 -8.43 1.52
CA PHE A 215 -8.50 -7.50 2.58
C PHE A 215 -7.02 -7.65 2.92
N GLY A 216 -6.52 -8.88 3.04
CA GLY A 216 -5.13 -9.13 3.41
C GLY A 216 -4.18 -8.89 2.25
N LEU A 217 -4.16 -9.84 1.30
CA LEU A 217 -3.13 -9.91 0.27
C LEU A 217 -3.26 -8.76 -0.73
N MET A 218 -4.45 -8.59 -1.34
CA MET A 218 -4.68 -7.53 -2.33
C MET A 218 -4.66 -6.13 -1.70
N GLY A 219 -5.14 -6.01 -0.46
CA GLY A 219 -5.07 -4.77 0.32
C GLY A 219 -3.63 -4.34 0.57
N CYS A 220 -2.76 -5.26 1.00
CA CYS A 220 -1.34 -4.98 1.26
C CYS A 220 -0.46 -4.92 0.00
N LEU A 221 -0.87 -5.56 -1.09
CA LEU A 221 -0.20 -5.52 -2.40
C LEU A 221 -0.42 -4.18 -3.10
N SER A 222 -1.61 -3.59 -3.00
CA SER A 222 -1.88 -2.27 -3.54
C SER A 222 -1.53 -1.18 -2.52
N THR A 223 -1.41 0.07 -2.95
CA THR A 223 -1.12 1.18 -2.05
C THR A 223 -1.52 2.54 -2.63
N VAL A 224 -2.12 3.39 -1.79
CA VAL A 224 -2.36 4.81 -2.11
C VAL A 224 -1.22 5.67 -1.59
N SER A 225 -0.63 5.34 -0.43
CA SER A 225 0.40 6.17 0.21
C SER A 225 1.68 6.28 -0.62
N THR A 226 2.17 5.18 -1.20
CA THR A 226 3.34 5.20 -2.10
C THR A 226 3.00 5.88 -3.42
N PHE A 227 1.83 5.58 -3.98
CA PHE A 227 1.30 6.21 -5.18
C PHE A 227 1.23 7.74 -5.05
N MET A 228 0.74 8.25 -3.91
CA MET A 228 0.70 9.69 -3.63
C MET A 228 2.06 10.31 -3.34
N ALA A 229 3.01 9.55 -2.76
CA ALA A 229 4.39 10.01 -2.62
C ALA A 229 5.07 10.23 -3.97
N GLU A 230 4.87 9.29 -4.89
CA GLU A 230 5.36 9.40 -6.27
C GLU A 230 4.66 10.54 -7.02
N PHE A 231 3.34 10.67 -6.88
CA PHE A 231 2.56 11.78 -7.43
C PHE A 231 3.07 13.14 -6.95
N ASN A 232 3.28 13.30 -5.64
CA ASN A 232 3.79 14.55 -5.07
C ASN A 232 5.20 14.85 -5.56
N ALA A 233 6.08 13.84 -5.60
CA ALA A 233 7.45 14.01 -6.13
C ALA A 233 7.45 14.44 -7.60
N MET A 234 6.53 13.92 -8.42
CA MET A 234 6.37 14.35 -9.81
C MET A 234 5.79 15.76 -9.93
N ARG A 235 4.85 16.13 -9.07
CA ARG A 235 4.29 17.49 -9.01
C ARG A 235 5.33 18.55 -8.65
N GLU A 236 6.27 18.21 -7.78
CA GLU A 236 7.38 19.08 -7.40
C GLU A 236 8.54 19.08 -8.42
N SER A 237 8.47 18.24 -9.46
CA SER A 237 9.49 18.16 -10.52
C SER A 237 9.28 19.20 -11.62
N ASN A 238 10.28 19.36 -12.50
CA ASN A 238 10.20 20.24 -13.68
C ASN A 238 9.04 19.91 -14.65
N HIS A 239 8.46 18.71 -14.57
CA HIS A 239 7.41 18.24 -15.47
C HIS A 239 6.18 17.79 -14.67
N PRO A 240 5.42 18.71 -14.05
CA PRO A 240 4.31 18.38 -13.15
C PRO A 240 3.17 17.63 -13.82
N TRP A 241 2.99 17.79 -15.15
CA TRP A 241 1.98 17.06 -15.92
C TRP A 241 2.13 15.53 -15.81
N ARG A 242 3.35 15.03 -15.57
CA ARG A 242 3.64 13.60 -15.39
C ARG A 242 2.90 13.01 -14.21
N ALA A 243 2.71 13.79 -13.14
CA ALA A 243 1.97 13.34 -11.97
C ALA A 243 0.51 13.00 -12.33
N TYR A 244 -0.15 13.91 -13.05
CA TYR A 244 -1.53 13.72 -13.49
C TYR A 244 -1.65 12.61 -14.54
N ALA A 245 -0.73 12.55 -15.51
CA ALA A 245 -0.70 11.47 -16.49
C ALA A 245 -0.55 10.09 -15.81
N TYR A 246 0.35 9.96 -14.83
CA TYR A 246 0.53 8.74 -14.05
C TYR A 246 -0.72 8.38 -13.26
N ALA A 247 -1.32 9.35 -12.56
CA ALA A 247 -2.48 9.11 -11.72
C ALA A 247 -3.70 8.70 -12.54
N ILE A 248 -4.01 9.45 -13.59
CA ILE A 248 -5.13 9.17 -14.49
C ILE A 248 -4.92 7.82 -15.17
N SER A 249 -3.73 7.53 -15.69
CA SER A 249 -3.47 6.23 -16.34
C SER A 249 -3.66 5.07 -15.37
N THR A 250 -3.14 5.18 -14.14
CA THR A 250 -3.29 4.12 -13.13
C THR A 250 -4.77 3.88 -12.77
N MET A 251 -5.55 4.95 -12.59
CA MET A 251 -6.98 4.84 -12.28
C MET A 251 -7.79 4.29 -13.45
N VAL A 252 -7.60 4.83 -14.65
CA VAL A 252 -8.35 4.42 -15.85
C VAL A 252 -8.05 2.97 -16.20
N ILE A 253 -6.79 2.54 -16.18
CA ILE A 253 -6.43 1.14 -16.48
C ILE A 253 -7.06 0.20 -15.46
N SER A 254 -6.93 0.50 -14.15
CA SER A 254 -7.51 -0.33 -13.10
C SER A 254 -9.04 -0.40 -13.16
N PHE A 255 -9.69 0.73 -13.48
CA PHE A 255 -11.15 0.80 -13.54
C PHE A 255 -11.69 0.08 -14.77
N VAL A 256 -11.11 0.30 -15.96
CA VAL A 256 -11.52 -0.37 -17.20
C VAL A 256 -11.33 -1.89 -17.09
N LEU A 257 -10.18 -2.35 -16.59
CA LEU A 257 -9.97 -3.79 -16.37
C LEU A 257 -10.93 -4.33 -15.30
N GLY A 258 -11.20 -3.56 -14.26
CA GLY A 258 -12.21 -3.88 -13.25
C GLY A 258 -13.60 -4.09 -13.85
N ILE A 259 -14.06 -3.18 -14.72
CA ILE A 259 -15.34 -3.30 -15.43
C ILE A 259 -15.38 -4.60 -16.24
N LEU A 260 -14.30 -4.91 -16.97
CA LEU A 260 -14.24 -6.12 -17.80
C LEU A 260 -14.27 -7.41 -16.97
N ILE A 261 -13.66 -7.40 -15.78
CA ILE A 261 -13.51 -8.59 -14.93
C ILE A 261 -14.69 -8.79 -13.96
N TYR A 262 -15.34 -7.70 -13.53
CA TYR A 262 -16.38 -7.71 -12.51
C TYR A 262 -17.73 -7.23 -13.02
N ASP A 263 -17.84 -5.98 -13.48
CA ASP A 263 -19.13 -5.41 -13.88
C ASP A 263 -19.76 -6.16 -15.06
N VAL A 264 -18.98 -6.45 -16.11
CA VAL A 264 -19.47 -7.15 -17.31
C VAL A 264 -20.01 -8.55 -16.96
N PRO A 265 -19.28 -9.43 -16.23
CA PRO A 265 -19.83 -10.70 -15.78
C PRO A 265 -21.07 -10.56 -14.90
N VAL A 266 -21.07 -9.61 -13.97
CA VAL A 266 -22.21 -9.38 -13.06
C VAL A 266 -23.46 -8.97 -13.85
N TRP A 267 -23.33 -8.05 -14.81
CA TRP A 267 -24.43 -7.66 -15.68
C TRP A 267 -24.88 -8.79 -16.61
N ALA A 268 -23.95 -9.48 -17.25
CA ALA A 268 -24.25 -10.52 -18.24
C ALA A 268 -24.90 -11.77 -17.62
N LYS A 269 -24.56 -12.10 -16.37
CA LYS A 269 -25.07 -13.27 -15.65
C LYS A 269 -26.13 -12.94 -14.61
N GLY A 270 -26.38 -11.66 -14.33
CA GLY A 270 -27.35 -11.22 -13.33
C GLY A 270 -27.00 -11.66 -11.92
N TYR A 271 -25.70 -11.74 -11.60
CA TYR A 271 -25.26 -12.09 -10.24
C TYR A 271 -25.70 -11.01 -9.26
N LYS A 272 -26.35 -11.41 -8.16
CA LYS A 272 -26.78 -10.48 -7.10
C LYS A 272 -25.65 -10.28 -6.11
#